data_AF-A0A6A6X7R8-F1
#
_entry.id   AF-A0A6A6X7R8-F1
#
_cell.length_a   1.000
_cell.length_b   1.000
_cell.length_c   1.000
_cell.angle_alpha   90.00
_cell.angle_beta   90.00
_cell.angle_gamma   90.00
#
_symmetry.space_group_name_H-M   'P 1'
#
loop_
_entity.id
_entity.type
_entity.pdbx_description
1 polymer ?
#
loop_
_entity_poly.entity_id
_entity_poly.type
_entity_poly.pdbx_seq_one_letter_code
_entity_poly.pdbx_strand_id
1 'polypeptide(L)' 'MFARLFSILLAAGLVAAEASPLGDDCVVGTYQCNYTLGSVQVCDSLGWRTAAVCNAATCKINPTSGIPYCHD' A
#
# COMPACT_ATOMS: atom_id res chain seq x y z
N MET A 1 4.84 -31.48 -33.74
CA MET A 1 5.88 -30.43 -33.62
C MET A 1 5.15 -29.11 -33.48
N PHE A 2 5.00 -28.62 -32.23
CA PHE A 2 5.67 -27.40 -31.73
C PHE A 2 5.46 -26.22 -32.71
N ALA A 3 4.75 -25.14 -32.37
CA ALA A 3 5.05 -24.29 -31.22
C ALA A 3 4.04 -23.13 -31.08
N ARG A 4 3.69 -22.88 -29.82
CA ARG A 4 3.68 -21.55 -29.16
C ARG A 4 2.55 -20.59 -29.51
N LEU A 5 1.42 -20.86 -28.86
CA LEU A 5 0.49 -19.86 -28.32
C LEU A 5 1.28 -18.79 -27.55
N PHE A 6 1.55 -17.65 -28.18
CA PHE A 6 2.09 -16.46 -27.52
C PHE A 6 0.94 -15.68 -26.88
N SER A 7 0.37 -16.25 -25.82
CA SER A 7 -0.57 -15.53 -24.94
C SER A 7 0.25 -14.75 -23.91
N ILE A 8 0.81 -13.61 -24.32
CA ILE A 8 1.35 -12.65 -23.35
C ILE A 8 0.15 -11.87 -22.82
N LEU A 9 -0.50 -12.41 -21.78
CA LEU A 9 -1.32 -11.59 -20.88
C LEU A 9 -0.35 -10.69 -20.12
N LEU A 10 -0.14 -9.48 -20.64
CA LEU A 10 0.49 -8.41 -19.90
C LEU A 10 -0.52 -7.95 -18.85
N ALA A 11 -0.55 -8.63 -17.70
CA ALA A 11 -1.22 -8.15 -16.51
C ALA A 11 -0.44 -6.92 -16.02
N ALA A 12 -0.75 -5.77 -16.62
CA ALA A 12 -0.37 -4.47 -16.08
C ALA A 12 -1.08 -4.35 -14.73
N GLY A 13 -0.38 -4.74 -13.66
CA GLY A 13 -0.74 -4.41 -12.31
C GLY A 13 -0.63 -2.91 -12.14
N LEU A 14 -1.69 -2.17 -12.53
CA LEU A 14 -1.90 -0.84 -12.00
C LEU A 14 -2.22 -1.02 -10.51
N VAL A 15 -1.17 -1.06 -9.68
CA VAL A 15 -1.32 -0.66 -8.29
C VAL A 15 -1.68 0.82 -8.34
N ALA A 16 -2.98 1.09 -8.25
CA ALA A 16 -3.48 2.41 -7.94
C ALA A 16 -2.77 2.84 -6.67
N ALA A 17 -1.78 3.71 -6.81
CA ALA A 17 -1.25 4.46 -5.70
C ALA A 17 -2.41 5.36 -5.25
N GLU A 18 -3.17 4.89 -4.26
CA GLU A 18 -4.16 5.71 -3.57
C GLU A 18 -3.40 6.89 -2.98
N ALA A 19 -3.49 8.04 -3.64
CA ALA A 19 -2.89 9.26 -3.16
C ALA A 19 -3.46 9.54 -1.78
N SER A 20 -2.56 9.59 -0.81
CA SER A 20 -2.79 10.01 0.55
C SER A 20 -3.69 11.24 0.72
N PRO A 21 -5.00 11.24 1.07
CA PRO A 21 -5.65 12.52 1.36
C PRO A 21 -5.17 13.13 2.69
N LEU A 22 -4.30 12.44 3.42
CA LEU A 22 -3.74 12.82 4.71
C LEU A 22 -2.54 13.77 4.55
N GLY A 23 -2.79 14.98 4.04
CA GLY A 23 -1.84 16.10 4.02
C GLY A 23 -0.62 15.91 3.11
N ASP A 24 -0.36 16.90 2.26
CA ASP A 24 0.83 16.92 1.38
C ASP A 24 2.16 16.89 2.15
N ASP A 25 2.16 17.33 3.41
CA ASP A 25 3.34 17.32 4.27
C ASP A 25 3.37 16.09 5.19
N CYS A 26 4.32 15.21 4.92
CA CYS A 26 4.62 14.08 5.77
C CYS A 26 6.12 13.99 6.06
N VAL A 27 6.48 13.37 7.18
CA VAL A 27 7.87 13.13 7.54
C VAL A 27 8.33 11.83 6.89
N VAL A 28 9.34 11.91 6.01
CA VAL A 28 9.89 10.75 5.31
C VAL A 28 10.28 9.64 6.30
N GLY A 29 9.86 8.41 6.00
CA GLY A 29 10.07 7.24 6.86
C GLY A 29 8.96 7.02 7.90
N THR A 30 7.96 7.89 7.96
CA THR A 30 6.78 7.67 8.80
C THR A 30 5.83 6.68 8.15
N TYR A 31 5.17 5.86 8.96
CA TYR A 31 4.14 4.93 8.52
C TYR A 31 2.81 5.29 9.17
N GLN A 32 1.71 5.10 8.44
CA GLN A 32 0.35 5.30 8.97
C GLN A 32 -0.63 4.30 8.36
N CYS A 33 -1.80 4.14 8.98
CA CYS A 33 -2.93 3.49 8.33
C CYS A 33 -3.59 4.46 7.36
N ASN A 34 -4.10 3.95 6.24
CA ASN A 34 -4.93 4.77 5.36
C ASN A 34 -6.27 5.11 6.02
N TYR A 35 -6.98 6.08 5.43
CA TYR A 35 -8.27 6.54 5.97
C TYR A 35 -9.31 5.42 6.07
N THR A 36 -9.33 4.48 5.13
CA THR A 36 -10.27 3.35 5.15
C THR A 36 -9.80 2.18 6.02
N LEU A 37 -8.65 2.31 6.68
CA LEU A 37 -7.97 1.25 7.43
C LEU A 37 -7.76 -0.04 6.62
N GLY A 38 -7.77 0.03 5.29
CA GLY A 38 -7.55 -1.09 4.38
C GLY A 38 -6.10 -1.24 3.92
N SER A 39 -5.22 -0.28 4.23
CA SER A 39 -3.81 -0.32 3.83
C SER A 39 -2.90 0.40 4.80
N VAL A 40 -1.63 0.00 4.80
CA VAL A 40 -0.52 0.69 5.46
C VAL A 40 0.15 1.59 4.42
N GLN A 41 0.41 2.83 4.80
CA GLN A 41 1.11 3.81 4.00
C GLN A 41 2.47 4.15 4.60
N VAL A 42 3.39 4.55 3.73
CA VAL A 42 4.70 5.10 4.07
C VAL A 42 4.86 6.46 3.42
N CYS A 43 5.47 7.40 4.15
CA CYS A 43 5.89 8.67 3.58
C CYS A 43 7.28 8.53 2.97
N ASP A 44 7.40 8.78 1.66
CA ASP A 44 8.67 8.87 0.95
C ASP A 44 8.92 10.31 0.45
N SER A 45 9.97 10.51 -0.35
CA SER A 45 10.32 11.84 -0.91
C SER A 45 9.26 12.42 -1.85
N LEU A 46 8.25 11.63 -2.24
CA LEU A 46 7.15 12.00 -3.12
C LEU A 46 5.81 12.10 -2.35
N GLY A 47 5.83 11.94 -1.02
CA GLY A 47 4.66 12.00 -0.15
C GLY A 47 4.18 10.62 0.30
N TRP A 48 2.91 10.53 0.68
CA TRP A 48 2.30 9.27 1.12
C TRP A 48 2.10 8.28 -0.02
N ARG A 49 2.51 7.03 0.22
CA ARG A 49 2.40 5.92 -0.72
C ARG A 49 1.93 4.68 0.01
N THR A 50 1.16 3.83 -0.66
CA THR A 50 0.79 2.52 -0.11
C THR A 50 2.01 1.61 0.01
N ALA A 51 2.32 1.17 1.22
CA ALA A 51 3.37 0.21 1.52
C ALA A 51 2.84 -1.23 1.53
N ALA A 52 1.62 -1.45 2.05
CA ALA A 52 0.97 -2.76 2.09
C ALA A 52 -0.56 -2.63 2.05
N VAL A 53 -1.25 -3.58 1.41
CA VAL A 53 -2.71 -3.67 1.37
C VAL A 53 -3.17 -4.79 2.32
N CYS A 54 -4.10 -4.48 3.22
CA CYS A 54 -4.59 -5.42 4.22
C CYS A 54 -5.69 -6.37 3.70
N ASN A 55 -6.25 -6.10 2.51
CA ASN A 55 -7.30 -6.90 1.86
C ASN A 55 -8.53 -7.10 2.77
N ALA A 56 -8.65 -8.26 3.42
CA ALA A 56 -9.74 -8.58 4.37
C ALA A 56 -9.43 -8.13 5.81
N ALA A 57 -8.16 -7.89 6.13
CA ALA A 57 -7.72 -7.43 7.43
C ALA A 57 -7.83 -5.91 7.58
N THR A 58 -7.88 -5.43 8.83
CA THR A 58 -7.90 -4.00 9.16
C THR A 58 -6.50 -3.53 9.57
N CYS A 59 -6.08 -2.37 9.09
CA CYS A 59 -4.88 -1.70 9.55
C CYS A 59 -5.06 -1.22 10.99
N LYS A 60 -4.14 -1.61 11.88
CA LYS A 60 -4.09 -1.19 13.28
C LYS A 60 -2.72 -0.62 13.60
N ILE A 61 -2.64 0.32 14.53
CA ILE A 61 -1.39 0.85 15.05
C ILE A 61 -0.99 0.01 16.27
N ASN A 62 0.24 -0.50 16.27
CA ASN A 62 0.78 -1.17 17.45
C ASN A 62 1.00 -0.13 18.56
N PRO A 63 0.35 -0.23 19.74
CA PRO A 63 0.44 0.79 20.78
C PRO A 63 1.81 0.85 21.46
N THR A 64 2.64 -0.19 21.31
CA THR A 64 3.98 -0.26 21.90
C THR A 64 5.04 0.33 20.96
N SER A 65 4.97 0.03 19.67
CA SER A 65 5.98 0.49 18.69
C SER A 65 5.54 1.69 17.86
N GLY A 66 4.24 2.02 17.84
CA GLY A 66 3.67 3.02 16.93
C GLY A 66 3.62 2.58 15.47
N ILE A 67 4.03 1.33 15.16
CA ILE A 67 4.12 0.84 13.79
C ILE A 67 2.76 0.27 13.35
N PRO A 68 2.21 0.73 12.21
CA PRO A 68 0.98 0.17 11.65
C PRO A 68 1.21 -1.23 11.06
N TYR A 69 0.21 -2.10 11.20
CA TYR A 69 0.23 -3.47 10.71
C TYR A 69 -1.19 -3.92 10.34
N CYS A 70 -1.29 -4.89 9.42
CA CYS A 70 -2.57 -5.50 9.07
C CYS A 70 -2.96 -6.56 10.11
N HIS A 71 -4.21 -6.53 10.56
CA HIS A 71 -4.75 -7.43 11.56
C HIS A 71 -6.23 -7.71 11.31
N ASP A 72 -6.61 -8.99 11.29
CA ASP A 72 -7.98 -9.46 11.07
C ASP A 72 -8.92 -9.03 12.22
#